data_AF-A0A841RJK3-F1
#
_entry.id   AF-A0A841RJK3-F1
#
_cell.length_a   1.000
_cell.length_b   1.000
_cell.length_c   1.000
_cell.angle_alpha   90.00
_cell.angle_beta   90.00
_cell.angle_gamma   90.00
#
_symmetry.space_group_name_H-M   'P 1'
#
loop_
_entity.id
_entity.type
_entity.pdbx_description
1 polymer ?
#
loop_
_entity_poly.entity_id
_entity_poly.type
_entity_poly.pdbx_seq_one_letter_code
_entity_poly.pdbx_strand_id
1 'polypeptide(L)'
;MNSTGFIRGYMAKNMETERFLEHVVWVLERQLQEWDESYQLQVFKQEDFIISVQNNKKIINVPISANRLKDLQSASPYSLDRYIWVQLKEKGLEWKDKNGNYLDYVFP
;
A
#
# COMPACT_ATOMS: atom_id res chain seq x y z
N MET A 1 -3.11 -23.19 -0.58
CA MET A 1 -2.07 -22.81 0.41
C MET A 1 -1.85 -21.32 0.25
N ASN A 2 -2.05 -20.52 1.31
CA ASN A 2 -1.95 -19.05 1.26
C ASN A 2 -0.48 -18.59 1.23
N SER A 3 0.28 -19.07 0.22
CA SER A 3 1.71 -18.80 0.06
C SER A 3 1.99 -17.30 0.04
N THR A 4 1.09 -16.49 -0.51
CA THR A 4 1.18 -15.03 -0.59
C THR A 4 1.20 -14.37 0.80
N GLY A 5 0.30 -14.79 1.70
CA GLY A 5 0.23 -14.23 3.05
C GLY A 5 1.43 -14.64 3.92
N PHE A 6 1.92 -15.88 3.76
CA PHE A 6 3.12 -16.35 4.44
C PHE A 6 4.38 -15.58 3.98
N ILE A 7 4.56 -15.41 2.66
CA ILE A 7 5.65 -14.62 2.09
C ILE A 7 5.58 -13.17 2.59
N ARG A 8 4.39 -12.56 2.57
CA ARG A 8 4.18 -11.20 3.08
C ARG A 8 4.53 -11.08 4.55
N GLY A 9 4.17 -12.06 5.37
CA GLY A 9 4.52 -12.09 6.79
C GLY A 9 6.02 -12.28 7.03
N TYR A 10 6.71 -13.06 6.20
CA TYR A 10 8.16 -13.18 6.25
C TYR A 10 8.85 -11.85 5.88
N MET A 11 8.37 -11.17 4.85
CA MET A 11 8.86 -9.84 4.46
C MET A 11 8.65 -8.82 5.59
N ALA A 12 7.44 -8.74 6.15
CA ALA A 12 7.15 -7.79 7.22
C ALA A 12 8.09 -7.93 8.43
N LYS A 13 8.52 -9.16 8.75
CA LYS A 13 9.42 -9.44 9.89
C LYS A 13 10.90 -9.20 9.59
N ASN A 14 11.35 -9.44 8.37
CA ASN A 14 12.78 -9.52 8.04
C ASN A 14 13.26 -8.43 7.08
N MET A 15 12.35 -7.71 6.43
CA MET A 15 12.68 -6.62 5.50
C MET A 15 12.84 -5.31 6.27
N GLU A 16 13.83 -4.52 5.86
CA GLU A 16 13.98 -3.14 6.32
C GLU A 16 12.71 -2.33 5.99
N THR A 17 12.35 -1.40 6.87
CA THR A 17 11.04 -0.72 6.87
C THR A 17 10.79 0.11 5.62
N GLU A 18 11.79 0.80 5.09
CA GLU A 18 11.68 1.56 3.84
C GLU A 18 11.52 0.63 2.64
N ARG A 19 12.32 -0.45 2.58
CA ARG A 19 12.17 -1.48 1.54
C ARG A 19 10.81 -2.16 1.59
N PHE A 20 10.27 -2.38 2.79
CA PHE A 20 8.93 -2.92 2.95
C PHE A 20 7.87 -1.94 2.42
N LEU A 21 8.00 -0.65 2.74
CA LEU A 21 7.14 0.40 2.19
C LEU A 21 7.19 0.43 0.66
N GLU A 22 8.39 0.46 0.06
CA GLU A 22 8.57 0.44 -1.40
C GLU A 22 7.87 -0.78 -2.03
N HIS A 23 8.02 -1.95 -1.41
CA HIS A 23 7.35 -3.16 -1.88
C HIS A 23 5.81 -3.04 -1.77
N VAL A 24 5.29 -2.46 -0.69
CA VAL A 24 3.85 -2.23 -0.54
C VAL A 24 3.34 -1.25 -1.59
N VAL A 25 4.03 -0.14 -1.80
CA VAL A 25 3.67 0.87 -2.81
C VAL A 25 3.69 0.27 -4.22
N TRP A 26 4.69 -0.55 -4.54
CA TRP A 26 4.74 -1.26 -5.82
C TRP A 26 3.55 -2.20 -6.02
N VAL A 27 3.16 -2.98 -5.00
CA VAL A 27 1.98 -3.86 -5.11
C VAL A 27 0.70 -3.04 -5.28
N LEU A 28 0.55 -1.93 -4.56
CA LEU A 28 -0.58 -1.02 -4.69
C LEU A 28 -0.69 -0.42 -6.08
N GLU A 29 0.43 0.02 -6.65
CA GLU A 29 0.50 0.56 -8.01
C GLU A 29 0.02 -0.47 -9.03
N ARG A 30 0.53 -1.70 -8.95
CA ARG A 30 0.09 -2.81 -9.82
C ARG A 30 -1.41 -3.04 -9.72
N GLN A 31 -1.98 -3.05 -8.51
CA GLN A 31 -3.42 -3.21 -8.32
C GLN A 31 -4.22 -2.05 -8.92
N LEU A 32 -3.75 -0.82 -8.78
CA LEU A 32 -4.44 0.36 -9.33
C LEU A 32 -4.35 0.39 -10.86
N GLN A 33 -3.23 -0.05 -11.43
CA GLN A 33 -3.03 -0.18 -12.87
C GLN A 33 -3.96 -1.22 -13.51
N GLU A 34 -4.41 -2.23 -12.78
CA GLU A 34 -5.48 -3.14 -13.26
C GLU A 34 -6.82 -2.41 -13.49
N TRP A 35 -7.03 -1.26 -12.84
CA TRP A 35 -8.24 -0.45 -12.99
C TRP A 35 -8.10 0.68 -14.00
N ASP A 36 -6.88 1.23 -14.13
CA ASP A 36 -6.49 2.31 -15.03
C ASP A 36 -4.96 2.37 -15.09
N GLU A 37 -4.37 2.06 -16.24
CA GLU A 37 -2.91 2.00 -16.43
C GLU A 37 -2.20 3.35 -16.17
N SER A 38 -2.93 4.47 -16.13
CA SER A 38 -2.35 5.78 -15.84
C SER A 38 -1.99 6.00 -14.37
N TYR A 39 -2.37 5.09 -13.46
CA TYR A 39 -1.98 5.20 -12.06
C TYR A 39 -0.46 5.05 -11.89
N GLN A 40 0.12 5.98 -11.14
CA GLN A 40 1.51 5.96 -10.72
C GLN A 40 1.60 6.26 -9.23
N LEU A 41 2.50 5.56 -8.54
CA LEU A 41 2.76 5.79 -7.13
C LEU A 41 4.23 6.11 -6.88
N GLN A 42 4.48 7.07 -5.99
CA GLN A 42 5.83 7.49 -5.62
C GLN A 42 5.93 7.67 -4.11
N VAL A 43 7.09 7.31 -3.55
CA VAL A 43 7.44 7.55 -2.15
C VAL A 43 8.43 8.70 -2.09
N PHE A 44 8.05 9.76 -1.38
CA PHE A 44 8.97 10.84 -1.02
C PHE A 44 9.39 10.66 0.43
N LYS A 45 10.71 10.62 0.66
CA LYS A 45 11.31 10.48 1.98
C LYS A 45 11.95 11.80 2.41
N GLN A 46 11.56 12.27 3.60
CA GLN A 46 12.24 13.35 4.32
C GLN A 46 12.48 12.89 5.77
N GLU A 47 11.93 13.59 6.77
CA GLU A 47 11.84 13.09 8.15
C GLU A 47 10.74 12.02 8.27
N ASP A 48 9.63 12.24 7.57
CA ASP A 48 8.51 11.31 7.39
C ASP A 48 8.40 10.88 5.92
N PHE A 49 7.44 9.99 5.63
CA PHE A 49 7.18 9.49 4.30
C PHE A 49 5.89 10.09 3.74
N ILE A 50 5.88 10.38 2.45
CA ILE A 50 4.68 10.76 1.70
C ILE A 50 4.52 9.79 0.54
N ILE A 51 3.40 9.07 0.53
CA ILE A 51 3.01 8.22 -0.59
C ILE A 51 2.10 9.06 -1.49
N SER A 52 2.59 9.42 -2.66
CA SER A 52 1.82 10.12 -3.69
C SER A 52 1.22 9.11 -4.64
N VAL A 53 -0.09 9.19 -4.84
CA VAL A 53 -0.86 8.36 -5.78
C VAL A 53 -1.48 9.29 -6.81
N GLN A 54 -1.11 9.16 -8.06
CA GLN A 54 -1.56 10.05 -9.12
C GLN A 54 -2.09 9.28 -10.32
N ASN A 55 -3.05 9.89 -11.01
CA ASN A 55 -3.46 9.52 -12.36
C ASN A 55 -3.74 10.79 -13.18
N ASN A 56 -4.25 10.64 -14.41
CA ASN A 56 -4.54 11.78 -15.29
C ASN A 56 -5.56 12.80 -14.73
N LYS A 57 -6.25 12.51 -13.63
CA LYS A 57 -7.33 13.33 -13.07
C LYS A 57 -7.02 13.94 -11.71
N LYS A 58 -6.23 13.26 -10.87
CA LYS A 58 -6.00 13.66 -9.49
C LYS A 58 -4.68 13.17 -8.93
N ILE A 59 -4.20 13.87 -7.90
CA ILE A 59 -3.07 13.50 -7.07
C ILE A 59 -3.57 13.39 -5.63
N ILE A 60 -3.29 12.27 -4.98
CA ILE A 60 -3.67 11.99 -3.59
C ILE A 60 -2.39 11.69 -2.80
N ASN A 61 -2.14 12.49 -1.77
CA ASN A 61 -0.99 12.31 -0.89
C ASN A 61 -1.42 11.67 0.44
N VAL A 62 -0.72 10.60 0.82
CA VAL A 62 -0.88 9.88 2.08
C VAL A 62 0.41 10.05 2.91
N PRO A 63 0.44 11.01 3.86
CA PRO A 63 1.56 11.13 4.78
C PRO A 63 1.56 9.99 5.80
N ILE A 64 2.75 9.53 6.18
CA ILE A 64 2.95 8.53 7.21
C ILE A 64 4.28 8.75 7.92
N SER A 65 4.26 8.78 9.25
CA SER A 65 5.49 8.93 10.02
C SER A 65 6.32 7.66 10.07
N ALA A 66 7.63 7.78 10.25
CA ALA A 66 8.52 6.62 10.33
C ALA A 66 8.12 5.65 11.45
N ASN A 67 7.71 6.17 12.62
CA ASN A 67 7.23 5.35 13.73
C ASN A 67 5.95 4.61 13.36
N ARG A 68 4.98 5.30 12.76
CA ARG A 68 3.71 4.69 12.35
C ARG A 68 3.91 3.61 11.29
N LEU A 69 4.84 3.83 10.36
CA LEU A 69 5.21 2.86 9.35
C LEU A 69 5.75 1.57 9.97
N LYS A 70 6.66 1.69 10.95
CA LYS A 70 7.23 0.56 11.68
C LYS A 70 6.17 -0.19 12.50
N ASP A 71 5.26 0.54 13.16
CA ASP A 71 4.15 -0.04 13.91
C ASP A 71 3.24 -0.87 12.98
N LEU A 72 2.88 -0.30 11.81
CA LEU A 72 2.04 -0.98 10.83
C LEU A 72 2.72 -2.20 10.23
N GLN A 73 4.00 -2.12 9.89
CA GLN A 73 4.78 -3.28 9.42
C GLN A 73 4.79 -4.41 10.45
N SER A 74 4.95 -4.07 11.73
CA SER A 74 5.06 -5.06 12.82
C SER A 74 3.70 -5.64 13.24
N ALA A 75 2.60 -4.91 13.02
CA ALA A 75 1.28 -5.30 13.48
C ALA A 75 0.69 -6.51 12.73
N SER A 76 0.79 -6.53 11.39
CA SER A 76 0.39 -7.68 10.59
C SER A 76 0.92 -7.58 9.15
N PRO A 77 0.95 -8.69 8.38
CA PRO A 77 1.49 -8.71 7.02
C PRO A 77 0.88 -7.68 6.05
N TYR A 78 -0.39 -7.31 6.24
CA TYR A 78 -1.13 -6.38 5.37
C TYR A 78 -1.63 -5.12 6.11
N SER A 79 -1.10 -4.84 7.31
CA SER A 79 -1.54 -3.67 8.09
C SER A 79 -1.20 -2.34 7.39
N LEU A 80 -0.02 -2.25 6.77
CA LEU A 80 0.38 -1.07 6.01
C LEU A 80 -0.48 -0.90 4.75
N ASP A 81 -0.71 -1.98 4.01
CA ASP A 81 -1.61 -2.01 2.85
C ASP A 81 -2.99 -1.44 3.19
N ARG A 82 -3.62 -1.98 4.24
CA ARG A 82 -4.94 -1.54 4.71
C ARG A 82 -4.95 -0.06 5.05
N TYR A 83 -3.94 0.41 5.78
CA TYR A 83 -3.83 1.82 6.14
C TYR A 83 -3.84 2.72 4.90
N ILE A 84 -3.00 2.41 3.90
CA ILE A 84 -2.89 3.20 2.68
C ILE A 84 -4.22 3.18 1.92
N TRP A 85 -4.83 2.01 1.74
CA TRP A 85 -6.13 1.90 1.06
C TRP A 85 -7.25 2.69 1.72
N VAL A 86 -7.32 2.66 3.05
CA VAL A 86 -8.29 3.46 3.83
C VAL A 86 -8.05 4.94 3.62
N GLN A 87 -6.79 5.40 3.71
CA GLN A 87 -6.44 6.81 3.48
C GLN A 87 -6.77 7.26 2.05
N LEU A 88 -6.51 6.42 1.05
CA LEU A 88 -6.86 6.71 -0.34
C LEU A 88 -8.37 6.82 -0.52
N LYS A 89 -9.13 5.90 0.08
CA LYS A 89 -10.60 5.92 0.04
C LYS A 89 -11.16 7.18 0.69
N GLU A 90 -10.68 7.54 1.88
CA GLU A 90 -11.07 8.76 2.60
C GLU A 90 -10.78 10.03 1.79
N LYS A 91 -9.72 10.01 0.97
CA LYS A 91 -9.34 11.11 0.07
C LYS A 91 -10.00 11.02 -1.32
N GLY A 92 -11.02 10.17 -1.47
CA GLY A 92 -11.86 10.11 -2.67
C GLY A 92 -11.34 9.20 -3.79
N LEU A 93 -10.48 8.22 -3.49
CA LEU A 93 -10.20 7.12 -4.42
C LEU A 93 -11.40 6.16 -4.44
N GLU A 94 -12.01 6.00 -5.62
CA GLU A 94 -13.10 5.03 -5.83
C GLU A 94 -12.53 3.61 -5.89
N TRP A 95 -13.07 2.70 -5.08
CA TRP A 95 -12.75 1.28 -5.18
C TRP A 95 -13.57 0.66 -6.30
N LYS A 96 -12.91 0.00 -7.26
CA LYS A 96 -13.59 -0.87 -8.22
C LYS A 96 -13.69 -2.29 -7.66
N ASP A 97 -14.61 -3.08 -8.20
CA ASP A 97 -14.98 -4.39 -7.64
C ASP A 97 -13.80 -5.33 -7.38
N LYS A 98 -13.90 -6.07 -6.27
CA LYS A 98 -12.90 -6.98 -5.71
C LYS A 98 -12.88 -8.35 -6.40
N ASN A 99 -12.88 -8.43 -7.72
CA ASN A 99 -12.93 -9.75 -8.36
C ASN A 99 -11.60 -10.51 -8.20
N GLY A 100 -11.48 -11.32 -7.13
CA GLY A 100 -10.47 -12.36 -6.93
C GLY A 100 -9.04 -11.88 -6.69
N ASN A 101 -8.87 -10.66 -6.20
CA ASN A 101 -7.63 -9.89 -6.31
C ASN A 101 -6.95 -9.60 -4.96
N TYR A 102 -5.79 -8.95 -5.01
CA TYR A 102 -4.97 -8.60 -3.85
C TYR A 102 -5.76 -7.94 -2.68
N LEU A 103 -6.84 -7.22 -2.98
CA LEU A 103 -7.75 -6.65 -2.00
C LEU A 103 -8.42 -7.67 -1.05
N ASP A 104 -8.60 -8.92 -1.48
CA ASP A 104 -9.18 -9.98 -0.63
C ASP A 104 -8.21 -10.43 0.47
N TYR A 105 -6.89 -10.32 0.22
CA TYR A 105 -5.87 -10.57 1.25
C TYR A 105 -5.72 -9.37 2.19
N VAL A 106 -5.91 -8.16 1.66
CA VAL A 106 -5.80 -6.92 2.43
C VAL A 106 -7.01 -6.74 3.36
N PHE A 107 -8.22 -7.01 2.87
CA PHE A 107 -9.50 -6.89 3.57
C PHE A 107 -10.25 -8.23 3.62
N PRO A 108 -9.73 -9.22 4.39
CA PRO A 108 -10.40 -10.50 4.61
C PRO A 108 -11.69 -10.36 5.40
#